data_AF-A0A0R2TPY9-F1
#
_entry.id   AF-A0A0R2TPY9-F1
#
_cell.length_a   1.000
_cell.length_b   1.000
_cell.length_c   1.000
_cell.angle_alpha   90.00
_cell.angle_beta   90.00
_cell.angle_gamma   90.00
#
_symmetry.space_group_name_H-M   'P 1'
#
loop_
_entity.id
_entity.type
_entity.pdbx_description
1 polymer ?
#
loop_
_entity_poly.entity_id
_entity_poly.type
_entity_poly.pdbx_seq_one_letter_code
_entity_poly.pdbx_strand_id
1 'polypeptide(L)' 'MSRYLTDAETSEVVEMALSDHVSFSSIKGLYDLSEQDVKTLMRENLKAGSYKAWRKRVKDFSSRREN' A
#
# COMPACT_ATOMS: atom_id res chain seq x y z
N MET A 1 3.92 -15.76 -14.82
CA MET A 1 3.70 -16.64 -13.65
C MET A 1 2.80 -15.87 -12.69
N SER A 2 1.63 -16.41 -12.34
CA SER A 2 0.74 -15.78 -11.35
C SER A 2 1.44 -15.84 -9.99
N ARG A 3 1.93 -14.70 -9.50
CA ARG A 3 2.56 -14.60 -8.17
C ARG A 3 1.43 -14.73 -7.14
N TYR A 4 1.41 -15.84 -6.42
CA TYR A 4 0.57 -15.99 -5.24
C TYR A 4 1.32 -15.33 -4.08
N LEU A 5 0.88 -14.16 -3.64
CA LEU A 5 1.36 -13.55 -2.40
C LEU A 5 0.99 -14.47 -1.25
N THR A 6 1.97 -14.79 -0.41
CA THR A 6 1.67 -15.48 0.85
C THR A 6 0.95 -14.52 1.80
N ASP A 7 0.28 -15.07 2.82
CA ASP A 7 -0.32 -14.28 3.90
C ASP A 7 0.73 -13.36 4.58
N ALA A 8 1.96 -13.87 4.73
CA ALA A 8 3.09 -13.11 5.24
C ALA A 8 3.46 -11.92 4.34
N GLU A 9 3.61 -12.13 3.03
CA GLU A 9 3.90 -11.05 2.09
C GLU A 9 2.76 -10.01 2.04
N THR A 10 1.51 -10.47 2.13
CA THR A 10 0.35 -9.57 2.24
C THR A 10 0.44 -8.68 3.48
N SER A 11 0.75 -9.29 4.63
CA SER A 11 0.94 -8.55 5.89
C SER A 11 2.12 -7.58 5.79
N GLU A 12 3.25 -7.98 5.19
CA GLU A 12 4.39 -7.09 4.94
C GLU A 12 4.00 -5.90 4.05
N VAL A 13 3.29 -6.14 2.95
CA VAL A 13 2.81 -5.07 2.06
C VAL A 13 1.87 -4.12 2.79
N VAL A 14 1.01 -4.65 3.68
CA VAL A 14 0.14 -3.85 4.55
C VAL A 14 0.97 -3.00 5.53
N GLU A 15 1.97 -3.56 6.19
CA GLU A 15 2.86 -2.84 7.12
C GLU A 15 3.69 -1.76 6.41
N MET A 16 4.21 -2.08 5.23
CA MET A 16 4.91 -1.15 4.37
C MET A 16 4.01 -0.01 3.92
N ALA A 17 2.80 -0.31 3.43
CA ALA A 17 1.87 0.73 2.98
C ALA A 17 1.34 1.60 4.14
N LEU A 18 1.30 1.08 5.37
CA LEU A 18 1.00 1.86 6.58
C LEU A 18 2.19 2.73 7.02
N SER A 19 3.41 2.35 6.66
CA SER A 19 4.62 3.10 6.95
C SER A 19 4.77 4.30 6.01
N ASP A 20 4.84 5.50 6.59
CA ASP A 20 5.04 6.76 5.85
C ASP A 20 6.38 6.79 5.09
N HIS A 21 7.32 5.89 5.43
CA HIS A 21 8.64 5.82 4.79
C HIS A 21 8.68 4.99 3.51
N VAL A 22 7.62 4.23 3.18
CA VAL A 22 7.62 3.33 2.00
C VAL A 22 6.72 3.90 0.90
N SER A 23 7.31 4.11 -0.26
CA SER A 23 6.56 4.53 -1.45
C SER A 23 5.93 3.35 -2.17
N PHE A 24 4.80 3.57 -2.85
CA PHE A 24 4.21 2.55 -3.74
C PHE A 24 5.19 2.07 -4.81
N SER A 25 6.10 2.92 -5.27
CA SER A 25 7.18 2.54 -6.19
C SER A 25 8.12 1.48 -5.60
N SER A 26 8.42 1.55 -4.31
CA SER A 26 9.25 0.56 -3.61
C SER A 26 8.52 -0.78 -3.51
N ILE A 27 7.23 -0.74 -3.13
CA ILE A 27 6.37 -1.93 -3.07
C ILE A 27 6.27 -2.57 -4.46
N LYS A 28 6.10 -1.78 -5.51
CA LYS A 28 6.13 -2.24 -6.90
C LYS A 28 7.46 -2.88 -7.27
N GLY A 29 8.60 -2.31 -6.86
CA GLY A 29 9.91 -2.90 -7.13
C GLY A 29 10.15 -4.24 -6.43
N LEU A 30 9.59 -4.43 -5.24
CA LEU A 30 9.78 -5.64 -4.43
C LEU A 30 8.77 -6.75 -4.75
N TYR A 31 7.50 -6.38 -4.94
CA TYR A 31 6.37 -7.32 -5.06
C TYR A 31 5.67 -7.26 -6.42
N ASP A 32 6.12 -6.38 -7.34
CA ASP A 32 5.47 -6.09 -8.62
C ASP A 32 4.01 -5.60 -8.48
N LEU A 33 3.65 -5.09 -7.29
CA LEU A 33 2.31 -4.58 -7.01
C LEU A 33 2.17 -3.12 -7.41
N SER A 34 1.16 -2.82 -8.21
CA SER A 34 0.83 -1.43 -8.53
C SER A 34 0.10 -0.77 -7.36
N GLU A 35 0.07 0.56 -7.36
CA GLU A 35 -0.66 1.34 -6.34
C GLU A 35 -2.14 0.93 -6.24
N GLN A 36 -2.74 0.50 -7.36
CA GLN A 36 -4.11 -0.03 -7.38
C GLN A 36 -4.23 -1.36 -6.62
N ASP A 37 -3.29 -2.30 -6.82
CA ASP A 37 -3.28 -3.58 -6.12
C ASP A 37 -3.11 -3.37 -4.61
N VAL A 38 -2.19 -2.50 -4.21
CA VAL A 38 -1.97 -2.15 -2.79
C VAL A 38 -3.22 -1.50 -2.19
N LYS A 39 -3.92 -0.62 -2.93
CA LYS A 39 -5.20 -0.03 -2.46
C LYS A 39 -6.30 -1.07 -2.29
N THR A 40 -6.40 -2.04 -3.20
CA THR A 40 -7.35 -3.15 -3.09
C THR A 40 -7.02 -4.00 -1.87
N LEU A 41 -5.75 -4.41 -1.73
CA LEU A 41 -5.24 -5.17 -0.58
C LEU A 41 -5.53 -4.46 0.75
N MET A 42 -5.23 -3.16 0.83
CA MET A 42 -5.52 -2.30 1.98
C MET A 42 -7.01 -2.24 2.30
N ARG A 43 -7.87 -2.19 1.28
CA ARG A 43 -9.33 -2.15 1.46
C ARG A 43 -9.88 -3.45 2.02
N GLU A 44 -9.30 -4.58 1.64
CA GLU A 44 -9.70 -5.91 2.12
C GLU A 44 -9.15 -6.21 3.52
N ASN A 45 -7.96 -5.69 3.86
CA ASN A 45 -7.31 -5.90 5.15
C ASN A 45 -7.75 -4.90 6.24
N LEU A 46 -8.08 -3.65 5.88
CA LEU A 46 -8.44 -2.61 6.84
C LEU A 46 -9.95 -2.42 6.96
N LYS A 47 -10.40 -2.12 8.19
CA LYS A 47 -11.75 -1.60 8.42
C LYS A 47 -11.95 -0.27 7.70
N ALA A 48 -13.18 0.01 7.26
CA ALA A 48 -13.53 1.20 6.50
C ALA A 48 -13.04 2.53 7.12
N GLY A 49 -13.07 2.64 8.46
CA GLY A 49 -12.56 3.81 9.18
C GLY A 49 -11.04 3.99 9.05
N SER A 50 -10.28 2.91 9.25
CA SER A 50 -8.81 2.90 9.11
C SER A 50 -8.39 3.17 7.67
N TYR A 51 -9.08 2.56 6.69
CA TYR A 51 -8.83 2.80 5.27
C TYR A 51 -9.02 4.28 4.89
N LYS A 52 -10.08 4.93 5.42
CA LYS A 52 -10.34 6.35 5.17
C LYS A 52 -9.23 7.25 5.73
N ALA A 53 -8.72 6.94 6.92
CA ALA A 53 -7.60 7.66 7.53
C ALA A 53 -6.29 7.46 6.75
N TRP A 54 -5.97 6.22 6.39
CA TRP A 54 -4.82 5.89 5.56
C TRP A 54 -4.87 6.60 4.20
N ARG A 55 -6.02 6.59 3.53
CA ARG A 55 -6.16 7.24 2.21
C ARG A 55 -5.99 8.77 2.29
N LYS A 56 -6.28 9.39 3.43
CA LYS A 56 -5.97 10.80 3.68
C LYS A 56 -4.47 11.04 3.80
N ARG A 57 -3.74 10.16 4.50
CA ARG A 57 -2.26 10.23 4.60
C ARG A 57 -1.58 9.99 3.26
N VAL A 58 -2.02 8.99 2.51
CA VAL A 58 -1.50 8.71 1.15
C VAL A 58 -1.65 9.92 0.24
N LYS A 59 -2.78 10.63 0.29
CA LYS A 59 -3.00 11.84 -0.51
C LYS A 59 -2.01 12.95 -0.13
N ASP A 60 -1.73 13.12 1.15
CA ASP A 60 -0.76 14.09 1.68
C ASP A 60 0.68 13.72 1.26
N PHE A 61 1.02 12.43 1.34
CA PHE A 61 2.33 11.90 0.97
C PHE A 61 2.61 11.98 -0.54
N SER A 62 1.62 11.63 -1.38
CA SER A 62 1.77 11.77 -2.83
C SER A 62 1.88 13.23 -3.27
N SER A 63 1.22 14.17 -2.58
CA SER A 63 1.31 15.60 -2.88
C SER A 63 2.70 16.20 -2.62
N ARG A 64 3.53 15.56 -1.78
CA ARG A 64 4.89 16.05 -1.47
C ARG A 64 5.91 15.87 -2.59
N ARG A 65 5.58 15.13 -3.66
CA ARG A 65 6.44 14.94 -4.84
C ARG A 65 6.06 15.80 -6.05
N GLU A 66 5.17 16.78 -5.85
CA GLU A 66 4.86 17.83 -6.81
C GLU A 66 5.47 19.17 -6.34
N ASN A 67 6.80 19.27 -6.24
CA ASN A 67 7.54 20.54 -6.37
C ASN A 67 9.04 20.29 -6.59
#